data_AF-A0AAE0ZTL5-F1
#
_entry.id   AF-A0AAE0ZTL5-F1
#
_cell.length_a   1.000
_cell.length_b   1.000
_cell.length_c   1.000
_cell.angle_alpha   90.00
_cell.angle_beta   90.00
_cell.angle_gamma   90.00
#
_symmetry.space_group_name_H-M   'P 1'
#
loop_
_entity.id
_entity.type
_entity.pdbx_description
1 polymer ?
#
loop_
_entity_poly.entity_id
_entity_poly.type
_entity_poly.pdbx_seq_one_letter_code
_entity_poly.pdbx_strand_id
1 'polypeptide(L)'
;VKTMLTPGRSLAVIVSIFLAMFAVFSPVFFGSPLGWKFSPTRNRTIIMQLGVDNQAEQITYGLSNVCGYAAFFVVILCTGILITSLKRKAKWREGVTGIASAGKDGEAPAGGKTNANNVSRDTKIIKLVVIISSVFIGSYFPSTVVFLAATAMPDFSPTGEYRNLFFVACSFTYNLEAINSSVNILIYLNMSSKYKSTFDAMFCKGDNSPGIGAKQ
;
A
#
# COMPACT_ATOMS: atom_id res chain seq x y z
N VAL A 1 -21.95 -6.40 -0.09
CA VAL A 1 -20.65 -6.39 0.63
C VAL A 1 -20.56 -7.46 1.72
N LYS A 2 -21.53 -7.51 2.68
CA LYS A 2 -21.51 -8.46 3.82
C LYS A 2 -21.57 -9.96 3.45
N THR A 3 -22.05 -10.31 2.25
CA THR A 3 -22.13 -11.69 1.76
C THR A 3 -20.87 -12.17 1.02
N MET A 4 -20.02 -11.27 0.52
CA MET A 4 -18.77 -11.65 -0.18
C MET A 4 -17.55 -11.65 0.74
N LEU A 5 -17.42 -10.64 1.61
CA LEU A 5 -16.30 -10.49 2.54
C LEU A 5 -16.70 -10.98 3.93
N THR A 6 -16.58 -12.28 4.16
CA THR A 6 -16.64 -12.87 5.51
C THR A 6 -15.28 -12.80 6.19
N PRO A 7 -15.23 -12.76 7.54
CA PRO A 7 -13.96 -12.69 8.28
C PRO A 7 -13.04 -13.87 7.96
N GLY A 8 -13.57 -15.09 7.81
CA GLY A 8 -12.78 -16.27 7.43
C GLY A 8 -12.15 -16.16 6.05
N ARG A 9 -12.91 -15.67 5.04
CA ARG A 9 -12.38 -15.45 3.69
C ARG A 9 -11.34 -14.33 3.66
N SER A 10 -11.57 -13.26 4.41
CA SER A 10 -10.64 -12.14 4.50
C SER A 10 -9.33 -12.55 5.16
N LEU A 11 -9.39 -13.37 6.23
CA LEU A 11 -8.21 -13.94 6.88
C LEU A 11 -7.42 -14.83 5.92
N ALA A 12 -8.10 -15.74 5.21
CA ALA A 12 -7.45 -16.62 4.24
C ALA A 12 -6.71 -15.84 3.15
N VAL A 13 -7.32 -14.76 2.62
CA VAL A 13 -6.69 -13.87 1.63
C VAL A 13 -5.49 -13.14 2.22
N ILE A 14 -5.58 -12.64 3.46
CA ILE A 14 -4.45 -11.94 4.09
C ILE A 14 -3.28 -12.90 4.32
N VAL A 15 -3.54 -14.09 4.85
CA VAL A 15 -2.51 -15.12 5.08
C VAL A 15 -1.87 -15.54 3.77
N SER A 16 -2.65 -15.74 2.70
CA SER A 16 -2.09 -16.12 1.40
C SER A 16 -1.22 -15.01 0.80
N ILE A 17 -1.58 -13.73 0.99
CA ILE A 17 -0.73 -12.59 0.58
C ILE A 17 0.61 -12.64 1.32
N PHE A 18 0.62 -12.84 2.65
CA PHE A 18 1.86 -12.94 3.41
C PHE A 18 2.73 -14.12 2.99
N LEU A 19 2.14 -15.29 2.78
CA LEU A 19 2.87 -16.48 2.32
C LEU A 19 3.45 -16.27 0.92
N ALA A 20 2.69 -15.66 0.00
CA ALA A 20 3.16 -15.33 -1.33
C ALA A 20 4.34 -14.33 -1.29
N MET A 21 4.24 -13.29 -0.44
CA MET A 21 5.36 -12.37 -0.22
C MET A 21 6.60 -13.11 0.29
N PHE A 22 6.45 -13.97 1.30
CA PHE A 22 7.57 -14.74 1.84
C PHE A 22 8.20 -15.64 0.77
N ALA A 23 7.39 -16.31 -0.04
CA ALA A 23 7.86 -17.19 -1.12
C ALA A 23 8.64 -16.43 -2.21
N VAL A 24 8.24 -15.20 -2.55
CA VAL A 24 8.90 -14.40 -3.60
C VAL A 24 10.21 -13.76 -3.11
N PHE A 25 10.28 -13.37 -1.85
CA PHE A 25 11.48 -12.69 -1.29
C PHE A 25 12.49 -13.65 -0.68
N SER A 26 12.06 -14.80 -0.16
CA SER A 26 12.93 -15.81 0.47
C SER A 26 14.14 -16.21 -0.41
N PRO A 27 13.97 -16.52 -1.72
CA PRO A 27 15.09 -16.91 -2.57
C PRO A 27 16.24 -15.90 -2.63
N VAL A 28 15.94 -14.60 -2.58
CA VAL A 28 16.97 -13.54 -2.62
C VAL A 28 17.90 -13.61 -1.40
N PHE A 29 17.36 -13.95 -0.23
CA PHE A 29 18.14 -14.09 1.00
C PHE A 29 19.02 -15.34 1.01
N PHE A 30 18.56 -16.44 0.42
CA PHE A 30 19.34 -17.67 0.32
C PHE A 30 20.41 -17.61 -0.78
N GLY A 31 20.16 -16.87 -1.86
CA GLY A 31 21.11 -16.70 -2.96
C GLY A 31 22.28 -15.75 -2.68
N SER A 32 22.24 -15.03 -1.55
CA SER A 32 23.16 -13.93 -1.23
C SER A 32 23.88 -14.14 0.11
N PRO A 33 24.77 -15.15 0.24
CA PRO A 33 25.40 -15.42 1.53
C PRO A 33 26.28 -14.26 1.95
N LEU A 34 26.15 -13.87 3.22
CA LEU A 34 27.02 -12.91 3.86
C LEU A 34 28.29 -13.61 4.31
N GLY A 35 29.45 -13.06 3.96
CA GLY A 35 30.73 -13.59 4.40
C GLY A 35 31.77 -12.52 4.67
N TRP A 36 32.85 -12.96 5.31
CA TRP A 36 33.94 -12.09 5.71
C TRP A 36 34.83 -11.80 4.51
N LYS A 37 34.92 -10.52 4.12
CA LYS A 37 35.84 -10.04 3.08
C LYS A 37 36.70 -8.91 3.61
N PHE A 38 38.01 -9.02 3.44
CA PHE A 38 38.92 -7.94 3.80
C PHE A 38 38.76 -6.77 2.82
N SER A 39 38.47 -5.58 3.34
CA SER A 39 38.36 -4.36 2.53
C SER A 39 39.66 -3.56 2.61
N PRO A 40 40.45 -3.45 1.52
CA PRO A 40 41.69 -2.68 1.52
C PRO A 40 41.46 -1.19 1.81
N THR A 41 40.33 -0.65 1.33
CA THR A 41 39.96 0.77 1.49
C THR A 41 39.64 1.15 2.93
N ARG A 42 39.15 0.20 3.74
CA ARG A 42 38.80 0.41 5.15
C ARG A 42 39.78 -0.25 6.13
N ASN A 43 40.82 -0.91 5.61
CA ASN A 43 41.83 -1.68 6.33
C ASN A 43 41.22 -2.60 7.42
N ARG A 44 40.05 -3.18 7.15
CA ARG A 44 39.32 -4.02 8.12
C ARG A 44 38.48 -5.08 7.40
N THR A 45 38.28 -6.21 8.07
CA THR A 45 37.37 -7.25 7.59
C THR A 45 35.94 -6.79 7.81
N ILE A 46 35.17 -6.72 6.73
CA ILE A 46 33.74 -6.38 6.76
C ILE A 46 32.93 -7.56 6.26
N ILE A 47 31.74 -7.72 6.81
CA ILE A 47 30.75 -8.66 6.28
C ILE A 47 30.20 -8.06 4.99
N MET A 48 30.36 -8.77 3.88
CA MET A 48 29.87 -8.37 2.57
C MET A 48 29.18 -9.56 1.91
N GLN A 49 28.27 -9.29 0.98
CA GLN A 49 27.69 -10.31 0.12
C GLN A 49 28.81 -11.00 -0.68
N LEU A 50 28.95 -12.32 -0.48
CA LEU A 50 29.82 -13.17 -1.26
C LEU A 50 29.08 -13.51 -2.54
N GLY A 51 29.62 -13.14 -3.70
CA GLY A 51 29.06 -13.55 -4.98
C GLY A 51 29.15 -15.08 -5.08
N VAL A 52 28.00 -15.75 -5.04
CA VAL A 52 27.86 -17.17 -5.34
C VAL A 52 27.26 -17.29 -6.73
N ASP A 53 27.74 -18.27 -7.49
CA ASP A 53 27.30 -18.68 -8.83
C ASP A 53 26.38 -17.68 -9.58
N ASN A 54 26.99 -16.88 -10.47
CA ASN A 54 26.37 -15.74 -11.16
C ASN A 54 25.01 -16.06 -11.79
N GLN A 55 24.75 -17.30 -12.22
CA GLN A 55 23.52 -17.65 -12.92
C GLN A 55 22.30 -17.76 -11.98
N ALA A 56 22.44 -18.43 -10.83
CA ALA A 56 21.34 -18.60 -9.89
C ALA A 56 20.96 -17.27 -9.21
N GLU A 57 21.96 -16.44 -8.90
CA GLU A 57 21.77 -15.09 -8.36
C GLU A 57 21.03 -14.20 -9.36
N GLN A 58 21.49 -14.13 -10.62
CA GLN A 58 20.84 -13.33 -11.66
C GLN A 58 19.40 -13.75 -11.94
N ILE A 59 19.13 -15.06 -12.01
CA ILE A 59 17.76 -15.57 -12.23
C ILE A 59 16.86 -15.20 -11.05
N THR A 60 17.35 -15.35 -9.82
CA THR A 60 16.57 -15.09 -8.61
C THR A 60 16.25 -13.60 -8.47
N TYR A 61 17.26 -12.73 -8.58
CA TYR A 61 17.06 -11.29 -8.55
C TYR A 61 16.19 -10.80 -9.71
N GLY A 62 16.41 -11.32 -10.92
CA GLY A 62 15.60 -10.98 -12.09
C GLY A 62 14.12 -11.33 -11.88
N LEU A 63 13.84 -12.55 -11.40
CA LEU A 63 12.47 -12.99 -11.14
C LEU A 63 11.78 -12.14 -10.07
N SER A 64 12.43 -11.88 -8.94
CA SER A 64 11.86 -11.04 -7.87
C SER A 64 11.57 -9.61 -8.35
N ASN A 65 12.46 -9.01 -9.16
CA ASN A 65 12.24 -7.68 -9.74
C ASN A 65 11.08 -7.67 -10.73
N VAL A 66 11.02 -8.65 -11.65
CA VAL A 66 9.92 -8.76 -12.63
C VAL A 66 8.57 -8.94 -11.93
N CYS A 67 8.50 -9.81 -10.91
CA CYS A 67 7.29 -9.98 -10.09
C CYS A 67 6.91 -8.67 -9.37
N GLY A 68 7.90 -7.94 -8.83
CA GLY A 68 7.70 -6.65 -8.19
C GLY A 68 7.13 -5.59 -9.14
N TYR A 69 7.70 -5.46 -10.35
CA TYR A 69 7.19 -4.55 -11.38
C TYR A 69 5.77 -4.93 -11.82
N ALA A 70 5.52 -6.21 -12.07
CA ALA A 70 4.19 -6.69 -12.44
C ALA A 70 3.15 -6.34 -11.36
N ALA A 71 3.46 -6.57 -10.08
CA ALA A 71 2.59 -6.20 -8.97
C ALA A 71 2.34 -4.68 -8.92
N PHE A 72 3.36 -3.86 -9.11
CA PHE A 72 3.23 -2.41 -9.16
C PHE A 72 2.32 -1.93 -10.29
N PHE A 73 2.47 -2.47 -11.50
CA PHE A 73 1.58 -2.17 -12.63
C PHE A 73 0.13 -2.61 -12.36
N VAL A 74 -0.08 -3.77 -11.76
CA VAL A 74 -1.42 -4.23 -11.35
C VAL A 74 -2.05 -3.23 -10.36
N VAL A 75 -1.30 -2.73 -9.38
CA VAL A 75 -1.80 -1.72 -8.44
C VAL A 75 -2.18 -0.43 -9.17
N ILE A 76 -1.39 0.04 -10.13
CA ILE A 76 -1.73 1.23 -10.95
C ILE A 76 -3.05 1.00 -11.70
N LEU A 77 -3.21 -0.14 -12.38
CA LEU A 77 -4.41 -0.48 -13.14
C LEU A 77 -5.64 -0.56 -12.23
N CYS A 78 -5.55 -1.30 -11.12
CA CYS A 78 -6.62 -1.41 -10.14
C CYS A 78 -7.01 -0.04 -9.56
N THR A 79 -6.02 0.81 -9.26
CA THR A 79 -6.26 2.17 -8.75
C THR A 79 -6.96 3.03 -9.80
N GLY A 80 -6.54 2.96 -11.07
CA GLY A 80 -7.22 3.63 -12.18
C GLY A 80 -8.68 3.19 -12.35
N ILE A 81 -8.95 1.89 -12.24
CA ILE A 81 -10.32 1.33 -12.24
C ILE A 81 -11.12 1.88 -11.04
N LEU A 82 -10.52 1.94 -9.85
CA LEU A 82 -11.18 2.50 -8.66
C LEU A 82 -11.51 3.99 -8.84
N ILE A 83 -10.57 4.79 -9.35
CA ILE A 83 -10.76 6.22 -9.62
C ILE A 83 -11.87 6.45 -10.66
N THR A 84 -11.84 5.72 -11.77
CA THR A 84 -12.87 5.84 -12.83
C THR A 84 -14.23 5.41 -12.31
N SER A 85 -14.30 4.35 -11.49
CA SER A 85 -15.54 3.92 -10.85
C SER A 85 -16.10 4.99 -9.88
N LEU A 86 -15.21 5.68 -9.15
CA LEU A 86 -15.57 6.77 -8.24
C LEU A 86 -16.13 7.97 -9.01
N LYS A 87 -15.45 8.39 -10.08
CA LYS A 87 -15.90 9.47 -10.96
C LYS A 87 -17.25 9.15 -11.61
N ARG A 88 -17.42 7.92 -12.11
CA ARG A 88 -18.70 7.47 -12.70
C ARG A 88 -19.84 7.52 -11.68
N LYS A 89 -19.61 7.03 -10.45
CA LYS A 89 -20.60 7.10 -9.36
C LYS A 89 -20.90 8.54 -8.94
N ALA A 90 -19.92 9.44 -8.99
CA ALA A 90 -20.12 10.86 -8.70
C ALA A 90 -20.96 11.56 -9.77
N LYS A 91 -20.63 11.35 -11.05
CA LYS A 91 -21.38 11.92 -12.19
C LYS A 91 -22.82 11.38 -12.28
N TRP A 92 -23.02 10.09 -12.03
CA TRP A 92 -24.36 9.50 -11.94
C TRP A 92 -25.21 10.19 -10.87
N ARG A 93 -24.62 10.50 -9.72
CA ARG A 93 -25.32 11.19 -8.63
C ARG A 93 -25.75 12.60 -9.02
N GLU A 94 -24.88 13.34 -9.69
CA GLU A 94 -25.17 14.69 -10.18
C GLU A 94 -26.35 14.68 -11.17
N GLY A 95 -26.39 13.70 -12.07
CA GLY A 95 -27.50 13.51 -13.02
C GLY A 95 -28.84 13.16 -12.34
N VAL A 96 -28.83 12.31 -11.30
CA VAL A 96 -30.06 11.93 -10.57
C VAL A 96 -30.58 13.06 -9.67
N THR A 97 -29.70 13.83 -9.03
CA THR A 97 -30.10 14.99 -8.21
C THR A 97 -30.54 16.18 -9.07
N GLY A 98 -29.99 16.33 -10.28
CA GLY A 98 -30.45 17.33 -11.26
C GLY A 98 -31.88 17.08 -11.74
N ILE A 99 -32.30 15.82 -11.87
CA ILE A 99 -33.67 15.45 -12.26
C ILE A 99 -34.66 15.58 -11.09
N ALA A 100 -34.22 15.28 -9.85
CA ALA A 100 -35.07 15.39 -8.66
C ALA A 100 -35.39 16.85 -8.25
N SER A 101 -34.68 17.84 -8.81
CA SER A 101 -34.91 19.26 -8.53
C SER A 101 -36.02 19.89 -9.40
N ALA A 102 -36.58 19.15 -10.36
CA ALA A 102 -37.64 19.62 -11.26
C ALA A 102 -39.06 19.12 -10.87
N GLY A 103 -39.18 18.22 -9.89
CA GLY A 103 -40.45 17.73 -9.37
C GLY A 103 -40.85 18.45 -8.09
N LYS A 104 -41.55 19.57 -8.24
CA LYS A 104 -42.33 20.17 -7.15
C LYS A 104 -43.43 19.17 -6.75
N ASP A 105 -43.61 19.04 -5.44
CA ASP A 105 -44.81 18.55 -4.76
C ASP A 105 -45.09 17.03 -4.88
N GLY A 106 -44.63 16.27 -3.89
CA GLY A 106 -45.00 14.86 -3.75
C GLY A 106 -44.19 14.13 -2.69
N GLU A 107 -44.81 13.93 -1.53
CA GLU A 107 -44.49 13.04 -0.42
C GLU A 107 -43.30 12.07 -0.62
N ALA A 108 -42.23 12.29 0.15
CA ALA A 108 -41.03 11.45 0.10
C ALA A 108 -41.36 10.01 0.56
N PRO A 109 -41.07 8.97 -0.25
CA PRO A 109 -41.28 7.60 0.19
C PRO A 109 -40.28 7.27 1.32
N ALA A 110 -40.81 6.81 2.45
CA ALA A 110 -40.11 6.51 3.70
C ALA A 110 -39.01 5.41 3.60
N GLY A 111 -38.71 4.89 2.41
CA GLY A 111 -37.69 3.85 2.16
C GLY A 111 -36.30 4.35 1.73
N GLY A 112 -36.09 5.67 1.54
CA GLY A 112 -34.87 6.20 0.90
C GLY A 112 -33.63 6.40 1.81
N LYS A 113 -33.81 6.53 3.13
CA LYS A 113 -32.72 6.94 4.06
C LYS A 113 -31.62 5.89 4.24
N THR A 114 -31.97 4.61 4.23
CA THR A 114 -31.01 3.49 4.43
C THR A 114 -30.08 3.31 3.23
N ASN A 115 -30.58 3.45 2.00
CA ASN A 115 -29.75 3.34 0.81
C ASN A 115 -28.80 4.53 0.64
N ALA A 116 -29.27 5.76 0.91
CA ALA A 116 -28.42 6.96 0.85
C ALA A 116 -27.24 6.90 1.84
N ASN A 117 -27.47 6.44 3.08
CA ASN A 117 -26.42 6.29 4.09
C ASN A 117 -25.41 5.18 3.75
N ASN A 118 -25.86 4.06 3.19
CA ASN A 118 -24.95 2.98 2.77
C ASN A 118 -24.07 3.41 1.58
N VAL A 119 -24.64 4.12 0.60
CA VAL A 119 -23.91 4.63 -0.56
C VAL A 119 -22.88 5.69 -0.18
N SER A 120 -23.21 6.60 0.74
CA SER A 120 -22.27 7.62 1.21
C SER A 120 -21.09 7.01 1.98
N ARG A 121 -21.35 5.97 2.79
CA ARG A 121 -20.31 5.19 3.48
C ARG A 121 -19.40 4.45 2.51
N ASP A 122 -19.96 3.75 1.52
CA ASP A 122 -19.16 3.03 0.52
C ASP A 122 -18.29 4.00 -0.30
N THR A 123 -18.81 5.19 -0.61
CA THR A 123 -18.04 6.24 -1.29
C THR A 123 -16.86 6.73 -0.45
N LYS A 124 -17.05 6.92 0.86
CA LYS A 124 -15.96 7.28 1.78
C LYS A 124 -14.87 6.20 1.83
N ILE A 125 -15.27 4.93 1.88
CA ILE A 125 -14.34 3.79 1.87
C ILE A 125 -13.55 3.75 0.55
N ILE A 126 -14.22 3.89 -0.60
CA ILE A 126 -13.51 3.90 -1.89
C ILE A 126 -12.56 5.09 -1.98
N LYS A 127 -12.98 6.30 -1.54
CA LYS A 127 -12.12 7.49 -1.53
C LYS A 127 -10.89 7.29 -0.65
N LEU A 128 -11.05 6.64 0.50
CA LEU A 128 -9.96 6.29 1.40
C LEU A 128 -8.95 5.35 0.71
N VAL A 129 -9.44 4.26 0.09
CA VAL A 129 -8.58 3.31 -0.64
C VAL A 129 -7.84 4.00 -1.78
N VAL A 130 -8.52 4.86 -2.56
CA VAL A 130 -7.90 5.63 -3.65
C VAL A 130 -6.77 6.52 -3.16
N ILE A 131 -6.94 7.20 -2.01
CA ILE A 131 -5.89 8.07 -1.45
C ILE A 131 -4.68 7.24 -1.01
N ILE A 132 -4.90 6.16 -0.27
CA ILE A 132 -3.82 5.25 0.16
C ILE A 132 -3.06 4.70 -1.06
N SER A 133 -3.79 4.23 -2.08
CA SER A 133 -3.18 3.73 -3.31
C SER A 133 -2.44 4.82 -4.08
N SER A 134 -2.94 6.06 -4.10
CA SER A 134 -2.27 7.18 -4.78
C SER A 134 -0.95 7.53 -4.09
N VAL A 135 -0.93 7.50 -2.75
CA VAL A 135 0.30 7.72 -1.98
C VAL A 135 1.30 6.58 -2.19
N PHE A 136 0.82 5.33 -2.21
CA PHE A 136 1.64 4.17 -2.55
C PHE A 136 2.29 4.32 -3.93
N ILE A 137 1.50 4.64 -4.96
CA ILE A 137 2.01 4.83 -6.33
C ILE A 137 3.03 5.97 -6.37
N GLY A 138 2.70 7.14 -5.80
CA GLY A 138 3.61 8.29 -5.80
C GLY A 138 4.93 8.03 -5.07
N SER A 139 4.91 7.19 -4.04
CA SER A 139 6.10 6.88 -3.23
C SER A 139 6.97 5.77 -3.84
N TYR A 140 6.36 4.76 -4.46
CA TYR A 140 7.07 3.63 -5.07
C TYR A 140 7.44 3.84 -6.54
N PHE A 141 6.82 4.82 -7.22
CA PHE A 141 7.14 5.14 -8.61
C PHE A 141 8.62 5.53 -8.79
N PRO A 142 9.20 6.44 -7.97
CA PRO A 142 10.62 6.75 -8.07
C PRO A 142 11.52 5.54 -7.83
N SER A 143 11.21 4.68 -6.84
CA SER A 143 11.93 3.42 -6.62
C SER A 143 11.94 2.55 -7.88
N THR A 144 10.76 2.38 -8.49
CA THR A 144 10.59 1.56 -9.70
C THR A 144 11.45 2.09 -10.85
N VAL A 145 11.50 3.41 -11.05
CA VAL A 145 12.34 4.04 -12.08
C VAL A 145 13.83 3.81 -11.79
N VAL A 146 14.27 3.98 -10.54
CA VAL A 146 15.67 3.76 -10.13
C VAL A 146 16.11 2.31 -10.37
N PHE A 147 15.31 1.33 -9.98
CA PHE A 147 15.64 -0.08 -10.19
C PHE A 147 15.57 -0.49 -11.67
N LEU A 148 14.66 0.09 -12.45
CA LEU A 148 14.61 -0.13 -13.89
C LEU A 148 15.86 0.45 -14.59
N ALA A 149 16.29 1.65 -14.18
CA ALA A 149 17.54 2.25 -14.66
C ALA A 149 18.75 1.38 -14.31
N ALA A 150 18.78 0.79 -13.10
CA ALA A 150 19.85 -0.11 -12.68
C ALA A 150 19.86 -1.45 -13.45
N THR A 151 18.70 -1.88 -13.92
CA THR A 151 18.57 -3.07 -14.78
C THR A 151 19.00 -2.77 -16.22
N ALA A 152 18.72 -1.57 -16.73
CA ALA A 152 19.03 -1.17 -18.10
C ALA A 152 20.49 -0.71 -18.27
N MET A 153 21.10 -0.14 -17.23
CA MET A 153 22.46 0.41 -17.26
C MET A 153 23.31 -0.27 -16.17
N PRO A 154 24.19 -1.23 -16.53
CA PRO A 154 25.05 -1.91 -15.57
C PRO A 154 25.96 -0.98 -14.75
N ASP A 155 26.33 0.17 -15.32
CA ASP A 155 27.14 1.19 -14.65
C ASP A 155 26.37 1.98 -13.59
N PHE A 156 25.03 1.95 -13.63
CA PHE A 156 24.14 2.50 -12.60
C PHE A 156 23.85 1.44 -11.54
N SER A 157 24.90 1.00 -10.86
CA SER A 157 24.86 -0.05 -9.85
C SER A 157 25.70 0.33 -8.62
N PRO A 158 25.58 -0.39 -7.48
CA PRO A 158 26.40 -0.14 -6.30
C PRO A 158 27.91 -0.22 -6.57
N THR A 159 28.32 -0.97 -7.60
CA THR A 159 29.71 -1.20 -8.00
C THR A 159 30.12 -0.48 -9.27
N GLY A 160 29.18 0.13 -9.99
CA GLY A 160 29.42 0.82 -11.27
C GLY A 160 29.97 2.24 -11.13
N GLU A 161 30.23 2.89 -12.27
CA GLU A 161 30.79 4.25 -12.31
C GLU A 161 29.85 5.29 -11.69
N TYR A 162 28.54 5.11 -11.84
CA TYR A 162 27.52 6.01 -11.30
C TYR A 162 27.09 5.67 -9.87
N ARG A 163 27.91 4.92 -9.10
CA ARG A 163 27.55 4.46 -7.74
C ARG A 163 27.07 5.57 -6.80
N ASN A 164 27.68 6.76 -6.85
CA ASN A 164 27.30 7.85 -5.96
C ASN A 164 25.89 8.36 -6.28
N LEU A 165 25.57 8.46 -7.57
CA LEU A 165 24.24 8.83 -8.03
C LEU A 165 23.21 7.74 -7.68
N PHE A 166 23.59 6.47 -7.82
CA PHE A 166 22.77 5.33 -7.40
C PHE A 166 22.42 5.42 -5.90
N PHE A 167 23.41 5.63 -5.02
CA PHE A 167 23.15 5.73 -3.58
C PHE A 167 22.30 6.96 -3.20
N VAL A 168 22.49 8.10 -3.86
CA VAL A 168 21.66 9.30 -3.64
C VAL A 168 20.22 9.03 -4.07
N ALA A 169 20.04 8.43 -5.25
CA ALA A 169 18.72 8.06 -5.77
C ALA A 169 18.03 7.07 -4.82
N CYS A 170 18.69 5.99 -4.42
CA CYS A 170 18.14 5.03 -3.46
C CYS A 170 17.80 5.66 -2.11
N SER A 171 18.65 6.57 -1.60
CA SER A 171 18.37 7.26 -0.34
C SER A 171 17.09 8.09 -0.44
N PHE A 172 16.90 8.81 -1.55
CA PHE A 172 15.68 9.56 -1.79
C PHE A 172 14.45 8.66 -1.86
N THR A 173 14.54 7.54 -2.58
CA THR A 173 13.42 6.61 -2.72
C THR A 173 13.07 5.92 -1.41
N TYR A 174 14.05 5.56 -0.58
CA TYR A 174 13.78 5.00 0.76
C TYR A 174 13.05 5.98 1.68
N ASN A 175 13.32 7.29 1.57
CA ASN A 175 12.58 8.29 2.31
C ASN A 175 11.10 8.33 1.87
N LEU A 176 10.82 8.22 0.58
CA LEU A 176 9.45 8.15 0.06
C LEU A 176 8.73 6.89 0.55
N GLU A 177 9.41 5.74 0.56
CA GLU A 177 8.84 4.49 1.08
C GLU A 177 8.54 4.56 2.60
N ALA A 178 9.40 5.25 3.36
CA ALA A 178 9.17 5.54 4.77
C ALA A 178 7.95 6.46 4.97
N ILE A 179 7.77 7.46 4.11
CA ILE A 179 6.56 8.30 4.10
C ILE A 179 5.33 7.42 3.84
N ASN A 180 5.35 6.56 2.82
CA ASN A 180 4.23 5.66 2.52
C ASN A 180 3.86 4.75 3.71
N SER A 181 4.86 4.25 4.45
CA SER A 181 4.63 3.42 5.63
C SER A 181 3.98 4.18 6.80
N SER A 182 4.27 5.48 6.94
CA SER A 182 3.83 6.29 8.07
C SER A 182 2.56 7.11 7.83
N VAL A 183 2.28 7.54 6.61
CA VAL A 183 1.09 8.36 6.30
C VAL A 183 -0.23 7.60 6.38
N ASN A 184 -0.22 6.27 6.27
CA ASN A 184 -1.43 5.45 6.32
C ASN A 184 -2.25 5.71 7.60
N ILE A 185 -1.60 5.71 8.78
CA ILE A 185 -2.28 6.00 10.05
C ILE A 185 -2.89 7.41 10.05
N LEU A 186 -2.18 8.41 9.54
CA LEU A 186 -2.67 9.80 9.45
C LEU A 186 -3.90 9.91 8.54
N ILE A 187 -3.89 9.20 7.41
CA ILE A 187 -5.01 9.14 6.48
C ILE A 187 -6.23 8.51 7.17
N TYR A 188 -6.05 7.37 7.86
CA TYR A 188 -7.15 6.72 8.58
C TYR A 188 -7.72 7.60 9.70
N LEU A 189 -6.89 8.29 10.48
CA LEU A 189 -7.34 9.21 11.54
C LEU A 189 -8.17 10.38 11.00
N ASN A 190 -7.77 10.95 9.85
CA ASN A 190 -8.47 12.08 9.25
C ASN A 190 -9.76 11.67 8.52
N MET A 191 -9.78 10.50 7.88
CA MET A 191 -10.86 10.14 6.96
C MET A 191 -11.84 9.08 7.48
N SER A 192 -11.43 8.26 8.44
CA SER A 192 -12.27 7.19 9.00
C SER A 192 -12.72 7.55 10.42
N SER A 193 -13.96 8.04 10.54
CA SER A 193 -14.55 8.37 11.85
C SER A 193 -14.59 7.16 12.79
N LYS A 194 -14.76 5.96 12.26
CA LYS A 194 -14.70 4.72 13.04
C LYS A 194 -13.29 4.47 13.60
N TYR A 195 -12.27 4.61 12.75
CA TYR A 195 -10.87 4.44 13.18
C TYR A 195 -10.50 5.48 14.23
N LYS A 196 -10.84 6.76 13.98
CA LYS A 196 -10.60 7.86 14.92
C LYS A 196 -11.27 7.60 16.28
N SER A 197 -12.54 7.22 16.30
CA SER A 197 -13.25 6.92 17.56
C SER A 197 -12.60 5.80 18.37
N THR A 198 -12.14 4.73 17.71
CA THR A 198 -11.41 3.64 18.38
C THR A 198 -10.04 4.10 18.88
N PHE A 199 -9.31 4.89 18.09
CA PHE A 199 -8.04 5.47 18.50
C PHE A 199 -8.21 6.38 19.72
N ASP A 200 -9.19 7.29 19.68
CA ASP A 200 -9.50 8.20 20.79
C ASP A 200 -9.92 7.41 22.04
N ALA A 201 -10.67 6.31 21.89
CA ALA A 201 -11.04 5.47 23.02
C ALA A 201 -9.85 4.72 23.65
N MET A 202 -8.86 4.32 22.86
CA MET A 202 -7.67 3.60 23.34
C MET A 202 -6.60 4.54 23.92
N PHE A 203 -6.42 5.72 23.32
CA PHE A 203 -5.26 6.58 23.61
C PHE A 203 -5.63 7.97 24.16
N CYS A 204 -6.86 8.45 23.95
CA CYS A 204 -7.26 9.83 24.32
C CYS A 204 -8.31 9.88 25.44
N LYS A 205 -9.08 8.80 25.68
CA LYS A 205 -9.93 8.65 26.85
C LYS A 205 -9.13 7.94 27.93
N GLY A 206 -8.57 8.74 28.84
CA GLY A 206 -8.10 8.25 30.13
C GLY A 206 -9.20 7.47 30.83
N ASP A 207 -8.78 6.42 31.52
CA ASP A 207 -9.58 5.47 32.27
C ASP A 207 -10.65 6.16 33.15
N ASN A 208 -11.84 6.33 32.58
CA ASN A 208 -13.08 6.45 33.33
C ASN A 208 -13.88 5.20 33.04
N SER A 209 -13.36 4.05 33.50
CA SER A 209 -14.19 2.88 33.70
C SER A 209 -15.09 3.14 34.93
N PRO A 210 -16.41 3.40 34.80
CA PRO A 210 -17.30 3.02 35.87
C PRO A 210 -17.19 1.50 36.00
N GLY A 211 -16.86 1.07 37.21
CA GLY A 211 -16.52 -0.32 37.51
C GLY A 211 -17.51 -1.31 36.91
N ILE A 212 -16.96 -2.48 36.56
CA ILE A 212 -17.71 -3.72 36.44
C ILE A 212 -18.49 -3.89 37.74
N GLY A 213 -19.77 -3.51 37.70
CA GLY A 213 -20.62 -3.39 38.87
C GLY A 213 -22.08 -3.52 38.46
N ALA A 214 -22.59 -4.73 38.70
CA ALA A 214 -24.00 -5.10 38.77
C ALA A 214 -24.84 -4.98 37.49
N LYS A 215 -25.29 -6.14 36.99
CA LYS A 215 -26.73 -6.42 36.93
C LYS A 215 -26.98 -7.92 37.19
N GLN A 216 -27.67 -8.15 38.31
CA GLN A 216 -28.56 -9.29 38.51
C GLN A 216 -29.68 -9.28 37.46
#